data_AF-A0A328SQW5-F1
#
_entry.id   AF-A0A328SQW5-F1
#
_cell.length_a   1.000
_cell.length_b   1.000
_cell.length_c   1.000
_cell.angle_alpha   90.00
_cell.angle_beta   90.00
_cell.angle_gamma   90.00
#
_symmetry.space_group_name_H-M   'P 1'
#
loop_
_entity.id
_entity.type
_entity.pdbx_description
1 polymer ?
#
loop_
_entity_poly.entity_id
_entity_poly.type
_entity_poly.pdbx_seq_one_letter_code
_entity_poly.pdbx_strand_id
1 'polypeptide(L)'
;MYNILKLMENEWQPYIIIQLNGDIKEIMKYKIEKDLYEHTLLLNKKQNELVPINCGFRCVRSTIINRSYYSTYLYVKKYLINNGHDIHNISYYLKNKKKVITEHQQVIDELEEINGELSIKLLNLKQLRHKADYHPSKHISTKDVNNAISLMNDIMQNLKNN
;
A
#
# COMPACT_ATOMS: atom_id res chain seq x y z
N MET A 1 -10.52 -19.85 26.25
CA MET A 1 -10.87 -20.19 24.86
C MET A 1 -11.27 -18.89 24.17
N TYR A 2 -10.59 -18.49 23.10
CA TYR A 2 -10.86 -17.22 22.41
C TYR A 2 -11.98 -17.41 21.40
N ASN A 3 -12.99 -16.55 21.41
CA ASN A 3 -14.00 -16.48 20.36
C ASN A 3 -13.74 -15.20 19.55
N ILE A 4 -13.33 -15.35 18.30
CA ILE A 4 -13.26 -14.22 17.35
C ILE A 4 -14.70 -13.91 16.94
N LEU A 5 -15.24 -12.80 17.43
CA LEU A 5 -16.67 -12.50 17.33
C LEU A 5 -17.10 -11.95 15.97
N LYS A 6 -16.23 -11.17 15.31
CA LYS A 6 -16.47 -10.66 13.94
C LYS A 6 -15.26 -9.85 13.45
N LEU A 7 -14.88 -10.03 12.19
CA LEU A 7 -14.20 -8.98 11.44
C LEU A 7 -15.27 -7.95 11.06
N MET A 8 -15.22 -6.76 11.63
CA MET A 8 -16.06 -5.65 11.18
C MET A 8 -15.19 -4.68 10.37
N GLU A 9 -15.48 -4.60 9.08
CA GLU A 9 -14.91 -3.60 8.18
C GLU A 9 -15.62 -2.27 8.46
N ASN A 10 -15.04 -1.43 9.32
CA ASN A 10 -15.32 0.01 9.25
C ASN A 10 -14.20 0.68 8.46
N GLU A 11 -14.62 1.53 7.54
CA GLU A 11 -14.04 1.80 6.22
C GLU A 11 -12.53 2.01 6.05
N TRP A 12 -11.67 2.16 7.08
CA TRP A 12 -10.23 2.38 6.86
C TRP A 12 -9.26 1.77 7.88
N GLN A 13 -9.72 1.03 8.91
CA GLN A 13 -8.82 0.33 9.85
C GLN A 13 -9.46 -0.98 10.36
N PRO A 14 -8.92 -2.17 10.05
CA PRO A 14 -9.36 -3.40 10.68
C PRO A 14 -8.97 -3.33 12.16
N TYR A 15 -9.94 -3.56 13.02
CA TYR A 15 -9.69 -3.79 14.43
C TYR A 15 -10.20 -5.19 14.77
N ILE A 16 -9.41 -5.92 15.54
CA ILE A 16 -9.86 -7.18 16.15
C ILE A 16 -10.39 -6.81 17.53
N ILE A 17 -11.68 -7.11 17.76
CA ILE A 17 -12.29 -7.03 19.09
C ILE A 17 -12.12 -8.40 19.75
N ILE A 18 -11.36 -8.45 20.83
CA ILE A 18 -11.25 -9.65 21.67
C ILE A 18 -12.15 -9.44 22.89
N GLN A 19 -13.20 -10.27 23.02
CA GLN A 19 -14.05 -10.29 24.21
C GLN A 19 -13.58 -11.41 25.15
N LEU A 20 -13.40 -11.06 26.43
CA LEU A 20 -13.04 -11.99 27.50
C LEU A 20 -14.08 -11.85 28.61
N ASN A 21 -14.83 -12.92 28.89
CA ASN A 21 -15.81 -13.00 29.98
C ASN A 21 -16.87 -11.88 29.98
N GLY A 22 -17.35 -11.47 28.80
CA GLY A 22 -18.37 -10.43 28.68
C GLY A 22 -17.82 -9.02 28.46
N ASP A 23 -16.56 -8.76 28.81
CA ASP A 23 -15.93 -7.45 28.67
C ASP A 23 -15.09 -7.32 27.39
N ILE A 24 -15.25 -6.21 26.66
CA ILE A 24 -14.34 -5.80 25.58
C ILE A 24 -13.07 -5.29 26.23
N LYS A 25 -11.97 -6.05 26.13
CA LYS A 25 -10.70 -5.68 26.80
C LYS A 25 -9.69 -5.01 25.88
N GLU A 26 -9.78 -5.21 24.56
CA GLU A 26 -8.76 -4.66 23.66
C GLU A 26 -9.32 -4.38 22.26
N ILE A 27 -9.14 -3.13 21.81
CA ILE A 27 -9.27 -2.73 20.40
C ILE A 27 -7.85 -2.66 19.86
N MET A 28 -7.35 -3.74 19.27
CA MET A 28 -6.09 -3.66 18.51
C MET A 28 -6.34 -2.84 17.25
N LYS A 29 -5.92 -1.58 17.26
CA LYS A 29 -5.90 -0.72 16.06
C LYS A 29 -4.75 -1.19 15.16
N TYR A 30 -5.06 -1.93 14.10
CA TYR A 30 -4.05 -2.22 13.08
C TYR A 30 -3.73 -0.96 12.29
N LYS A 31 -2.44 -0.59 12.23
CA LYS A 31 -1.96 0.37 11.24
C LYS A 31 -1.55 -0.41 10.00
N ILE A 32 -2.52 -0.77 9.16
CA ILE A 32 -2.29 -1.56 7.93
C ILE A 32 -1.10 -1.03 7.14
N GLU A 33 -0.90 0.30 7.11
CA GLU A 33 0.16 0.92 6.33
C GLU A 33 1.55 0.60 6.89
N LYS A 34 1.70 0.65 8.22
CA LYS A 34 2.95 0.33 8.92
C LYS A 34 3.26 -1.16 8.82
N ASP A 35 2.26 -2.01 9.03
CA ASP A 35 2.43 -3.46 8.98
C ASP A 35 2.76 -3.93 7.56
N LEU A 36 2.11 -3.35 6.53
CA LEU A 36 2.41 -3.68 5.14
C LEU A 36 3.83 -3.23 4.75
N TYR A 37 4.27 -2.05 5.20
CA TYR A 37 5.64 -1.58 5.00
C TYR A 37 6.67 -2.53 5.63
N GLU A 38 6.54 -2.85 6.92
CA GLU A 38 7.49 -3.71 7.64
C GLU A 38 7.53 -5.12 7.05
N HIS A 39 6.36 -5.69 6.71
CA HIS A 39 6.30 -6.99 6.03
C HIS A 39 6.91 -6.96 4.62
N THR A 40 6.81 -5.84 3.89
CA THR A 40 7.43 -5.70 2.57
C THR A 40 8.95 -5.71 2.68
N LEU A 41 9.51 -5.00 3.66
CA LEU A 41 10.94 -5.01 3.93
C LEU A 41 11.44 -6.40 4.36
N LEU A 42 10.69 -7.10 5.22
CA LEU A 42 11.02 -8.45 5.63
C LEU A 42 11.01 -9.42 4.45
N LEU A 43 9.97 -9.34 3.60
CA LEU A 43 9.86 -10.16 2.39
C LEU A 43 11.05 -9.93 1.44
N ASN A 44 11.47 -8.68 1.26
CA ASN A 44 12.62 -8.35 0.43
C ASN A 44 13.93 -8.97 0.96
N LYS A 45 14.12 -8.94 2.29
CA LYS A 45 15.31 -9.55 2.95
C LYS A 45 15.33 -11.07 2.80
N LYS A 46 14.17 -11.72 2.86
CA LYS A 46 14.04 -13.19 2.86
C LYS A 46 13.74 -13.80 1.50
N GLN A 47 13.82 -13.05 0.40
CA GLN A 47 13.38 -13.53 -0.92
C GLN A 47 14.03 -14.86 -1.34
N ASN A 48 15.29 -15.11 -0.97
CA ASN A 48 16.03 -16.33 -1.31
C ASN A 48 15.61 -17.54 -0.48
N GLU A 49 15.05 -17.33 0.72
CA GLU A 49 14.53 -18.40 1.58
C GLU A 49 13.14 -18.87 1.14
N LEU A 50 12.43 -18.06 0.36
CA LEU A 50 11.02 -18.27 0.00
C LEU A 50 10.82 -18.93 -1.36
N VAL A 51 11.87 -18.99 -2.18
CA VAL A 51 11.81 -19.55 -3.54
C VAL A 51 12.49 -20.92 -3.53
N PRO A 52 11.77 -22.02 -3.84
CA PRO A 52 12.38 -23.33 -3.95
C PRO A 52 13.52 -23.36 -4.97
N ILE A 53 14.49 -24.24 -4.73
CA ILE A 53 15.60 -24.49 -5.66
C ILE A 53 14.98 -24.89 -7.02
N ASN A 54 15.36 -24.18 -8.09
CA ASN A 54 14.85 -24.29 -9.47
C ASN A 54 13.57 -23.49 -9.82
N CYS A 55 13.02 -22.69 -8.91
CA CYS A 55 11.92 -21.78 -9.22
C CYS A 55 12.41 -20.37 -9.57
N GLY A 56 11.68 -19.69 -10.46
CA GLY A 56 11.96 -18.30 -10.83
C GLY A 56 11.49 -17.31 -9.76
N PHE A 57 12.27 -16.26 -9.52
CA PHE A 57 11.97 -15.21 -8.54
C PHE A 57 10.83 -14.27 -8.95
N ARG A 58 10.26 -14.41 -10.16
CA ARG A 58 9.29 -13.45 -10.72
C ARG A 58 8.13 -13.20 -9.76
N CYS A 59 7.50 -14.26 -9.23
CA CYS A 59 6.34 -14.12 -8.35
C CYS A 59 6.69 -13.34 -7.08
N VAL A 60 7.75 -13.72 -6.38
CA VAL A 60 8.20 -13.04 -5.15
C VAL A 60 8.57 -11.59 -5.43
N ARG A 61 9.30 -11.32 -6.51
CA ARG A 61 9.68 -9.95 -6.90
C ARG A 61 8.47 -9.09 -7.28
N SER A 62 7.52 -9.64 -8.04
CA SER A 62 6.26 -8.97 -8.34
C SER A 62 5.48 -8.65 -7.07
N THR A 63 5.41 -9.59 -6.12
CA THR A 63 4.77 -9.36 -4.81
C THR A 63 5.44 -8.25 -4.03
N ILE A 64 6.78 -8.21 -4.00
CA ILE A 64 7.51 -7.12 -3.32
C ILE A 64 7.17 -5.77 -3.95
N ILE A 65 7.25 -5.64 -5.28
CA ILE A 65 6.93 -4.38 -5.99
C ILE A 65 5.46 -3.96 -5.75
N ASN A 66 4.52 -4.90 -5.85
CA ASN A 66 3.11 -4.66 -5.61
C ASN A 66 2.87 -4.13 -4.19
N ARG A 67 3.46 -4.80 -3.18
CA ARG A 67 3.34 -4.39 -1.78
C ARG A 67 4.03 -3.06 -1.51
N SER A 68 5.18 -2.78 -2.13
CA SER A 68 5.84 -1.47 -2.04
C SER A 68 4.93 -0.35 -2.52
N TYR A 69 4.22 -0.56 -3.63
CA TYR A 69 3.25 0.43 -4.12
C TYR A 69 2.08 0.61 -3.14
N TYR A 70 1.45 -0.46 -2.69
CA TYR A 70 0.28 -0.36 -1.82
C TYR A 70 0.60 0.20 -0.44
N SER A 71 1.73 -0.17 0.18
CA SER A 71 2.16 0.43 1.45
C SER A 71 2.33 1.94 1.31
N THR A 72 3.00 2.38 0.24
CA THR A 72 3.24 3.78 -0.05
C THR A 72 1.94 4.52 -0.36
N TYR A 73 1.13 4.00 -1.27
CA TYR A 73 -0.15 4.60 -1.67
C TYR A 73 -1.10 4.77 -0.48
N LEU A 74 -1.25 3.76 0.36
CA LEU A 74 -2.12 3.84 1.54
C LEU A 74 -1.61 4.86 2.55
N TYR A 75 -0.29 4.91 2.76
CA TYR A 75 0.33 5.90 3.63
C TYR A 75 0.11 7.33 3.12
N VAL A 76 0.37 7.58 1.83
CA VAL A 76 0.15 8.89 1.18
C VAL A 76 -1.31 9.27 1.24
N LYS A 77 -2.24 8.35 0.90
CA LYS A 77 -3.68 8.60 0.96
C LYS A 77 -4.10 9.09 2.35
N LYS A 78 -3.63 8.41 3.40
CA LYS A 78 -3.91 8.80 4.78
C LYS A 78 -3.30 10.14 5.15
N TYR A 79 -2.06 10.40 4.74
CA TYR A 79 -1.42 11.70 4.93
C TYR A 79 -2.26 12.82 4.29
N LEU A 80 -2.70 12.65 3.05
CA LEU A 80 -3.53 13.62 2.33
C LEU A 80 -4.86 13.89 3.05
N ILE A 81 -5.59 12.82 3.43
CA ILE A 81 -6.86 12.95 4.16
C ILE A 81 -6.67 13.67 5.50
N ASN A 82 -5.59 13.36 6.24
CA ASN A 82 -5.28 14.04 7.50
C ASN A 82 -4.94 15.53 7.31
N ASN A 83 -4.49 15.93 6.12
CA ASN A 83 -4.24 17.31 5.74
C ASN A 83 -5.44 17.97 5.03
N GLY A 84 -6.63 17.35 5.06
CA GLY A 84 -7.87 17.93 4.55
C GLY A 84 -8.11 17.77 3.06
N HIS A 85 -7.35 16.91 2.37
CA HIS A 85 -7.60 16.60 0.97
C HIS A 85 -8.72 15.57 0.82
N ASP A 86 -9.61 15.80 -0.14
CA ASP A 86 -10.75 14.93 -0.41
C ASP A 86 -10.42 13.86 -1.45
N ILE A 87 -10.41 12.59 -1.02
CA ILE A 87 -10.26 11.44 -1.93
C ILE A 87 -11.60 10.73 -2.07
N HIS A 88 -12.15 10.73 -3.27
CA HIS A 88 -13.49 10.22 -3.56
C HIS A 88 -13.47 8.82 -4.18
N ASN A 89 -14.43 7.98 -3.77
CA ASN A 89 -14.66 6.69 -4.42
C ASN A 89 -15.36 6.85 -5.79
N ILE A 90 -15.42 5.76 -6.57
CA ILE A 90 -16.03 5.78 -7.90
C ILE A 90 -17.50 6.24 -7.92
N SER A 91 -18.25 5.94 -6.84
CA SER A 91 -19.67 6.28 -6.76
C SER A 91 -19.92 7.79 -6.75
N TYR A 92 -18.98 8.58 -6.22
CA TYR A 92 -19.04 10.03 -6.26
C TYR A 92 -19.07 10.54 -7.71
N TYR A 93 -18.17 10.05 -8.57
CA TYR A 93 -18.09 10.49 -9.96
C TYR A 93 -19.32 10.09 -10.76
N LEU A 94 -19.79 8.86 -10.57
CA LEU A 94 -20.99 8.34 -11.23
C LEU A 94 -22.24 9.16 -10.86
N LYS A 95 -22.43 9.47 -9.58
CA LYS A 95 -23.55 10.30 -9.10
C LYS A 95 -23.52 11.72 -9.68
N ASN A 96 -22.33 12.30 -9.79
CA ASN A 96 -22.15 13.67 -10.25
C ASN A 96 -21.98 13.81 -11.77
N LYS A 97 -22.11 12.71 -12.55
CA LYS A 97 -21.88 12.67 -14.00
C LYS A 97 -20.53 13.29 -14.42
N LYS A 98 -19.51 13.14 -13.56
CA LYS A 98 -18.14 13.62 -13.81
C LYS A 98 -17.31 12.52 -14.47
N LYS A 99 -16.21 12.91 -15.13
CA LYS A 99 -15.19 11.96 -15.62
C LYS A 99 -14.67 11.15 -14.42
N VAL A 100 -14.70 9.82 -14.54
CA VAL A 100 -14.22 8.93 -13.48
C VAL A 100 -12.70 9.02 -13.35
N ILE A 101 -12.22 9.25 -12.13
CA ILE A 101 -10.81 9.23 -11.78
C ILE A 101 -10.61 8.17 -10.69
N THR A 102 -9.68 7.24 -10.87
CA THR A 102 -9.39 6.21 -9.87
C THR A 102 -8.80 6.83 -8.61
N GLU A 103 -9.06 6.27 -7.42
CA GLU A 103 -8.44 6.75 -6.17
C GLU A 103 -6.91 6.79 -6.25
N HIS A 104 -6.29 5.81 -6.91
CA HIS A 104 -4.85 5.79 -7.16
C HIS A 104 -4.33 6.98 -7.96
N GLN A 105 -5.15 7.54 -8.85
CA GLN A 105 -4.79 8.72 -9.63
C GLN A 105 -5.05 9.99 -8.81
N GLN A 106 -6.20 10.08 -8.13
CA GLN A 106 -6.49 11.18 -7.21
C GLN A 106 -5.37 11.38 -6.18
N VAL A 107 -4.89 10.29 -5.54
CA VAL A 107 -3.79 10.38 -4.57
C VAL A 107 -2.47 10.87 -5.18
N ILE A 108 -2.21 10.60 -6.46
CA ILE A 108 -1.02 11.10 -7.16
C ILE A 108 -1.20 12.59 -7.47
N ASP A 109 -2.37 12.97 -7.98
CA ASP A 109 -2.70 14.35 -8.35
C ASP A 109 -2.68 15.24 -7.10
N GLU A 110 -3.32 14.83 -6.01
CA GLU A 110 -3.32 15.56 -4.74
C GLU A 110 -1.93 15.64 -4.08
N LEU A 111 -1.10 14.59 -4.23
CA LEU A 111 0.29 14.65 -3.76
C LEU A 111 1.13 15.62 -4.61
N GLU A 112 0.81 15.81 -5.89
CA GLU A 112 1.53 16.74 -6.78
C GLU A 112 1.37 18.19 -6.31
N GLU A 113 0.17 18.56 -5.88
CA GLU A 113 -0.15 19.90 -5.34
C GLU A 113 0.67 20.24 -4.08
N ILE A 114 1.04 19.23 -3.28
CA ILE A 114 1.84 19.41 -2.06
C ILE A 114 3.33 19.27 -2.36
N ASN A 115 3.69 18.24 -3.13
CA ASN A 115 5.07 17.88 -3.40
C ASN A 115 5.18 17.09 -4.72
N GLY A 116 5.40 17.82 -5.82
CA GLY A 116 5.60 17.25 -7.15
C GLY A 116 6.71 16.20 -7.24
N GLU A 117 7.81 16.34 -6.48
CA GLU A 117 8.88 15.34 -6.49
C GLU A 117 8.40 14.00 -5.93
N LEU A 118 7.67 14.01 -4.80
CA LEU A 118 7.11 12.80 -4.21
C LEU A 118 6.00 12.20 -5.09
N SER A 119 5.21 13.03 -5.76
CA SER A 119 4.21 12.57 -6.73
C SER A 119 4.85 11.80 -7.89
N ILE A 120 5.94 12.33 -8.47
CA ILE A 120 6.71 11.64 -9.52
C ILE A 120 7.26 10.29 -9.02
N LYS A 121 7.77 10.25 -7.79
CA LYS A 121 8.25 9.00 -7.17
C LYS A 121 7.11 7.98 -7.01
N LEU A 122 5.93 8.41 -6.56
CA LEU A 122 4.75 7.55 -6.41
C LEU A 122 4.26 7.05 -7.78
N LEU A 123 4.29 7.90 -8.81
CA LEU A 123 3.96 7.54 -10.18
C LEU A 123 4.93 6.49 -10.74
N ASN A 124 6.24 6.65 -10.51
CA ASN A 124 7.24 5.65 -10.90
C ASN A 124 7.00 4.31 -10.21
N LEU A 125 6.61 4.33 -8.93
CA LEU A 125 6.26 3.12 -8.20
C LEU A 125 4.99 2.44 -8.75
N LYS A 126 3.98 3.23 -9.14
CA LYS A 126 2.78 2.75 -9.86
C LYS A 126 3.13 2.08 -11.18
N GLN A 127 4.08 2.63 -11.94
CA GLN A 127 4.54 2.05 -13.21
C GLN A 127 5.28 0.72 -13.00
N LEU A 128 6.13 0.63 -11.98
CA LEU A 128 6.79 -0.63 -11.59
C LEU A 128 5.76 -1.69 -11.21
N ARG A 129 4.76 -1.34 -10.40
CA ARG A 129 3.63 -2.23 -10.10
C ARG A 129 2.91 -2.66 -11.37
N HIS A 130 2.61 -1.73 -12.28
CA HIS A 130 1.90 -2.06 -13.51
C HIS A 130 2.69 -3.09 -14.35
N LYS A 131 4.03 -2.95 -14.40
CA LYS A 131 4.93 -3.96 -14.99
C LYS A 131 4.84 -5.30 -14.27
N ALA A 132 4.79 -5.32 -12.95
CA ALA A 132 4.76 -6.53 -12.14
C ALA A 132 3.43 -7.33 -12.26
N ASP A 133 2.30 -6.62 -12.21
CA ASP A 133 0.95 -7.20 -12.15
C ASP A 133 0.38 -7.55 -13.53
N TYR A 134 0.54 -6.66 -14.52
CA TYR A 134 -0.20 -6.74 -15.78
C TYR A 134 0.64 -7.17 -16.98
N HIS A 135 1.95 -7.35 -16.81
CA HIS A 135 2.83 -7.86 -17.86
C HIS A 135 3.46 -9.20 -17.46
N PRO A 136 2.74 -10.32 -17.57
CA PRO A 136 3.22 -11.64 -17.16
C PRO A 136 4.49 -12.08 -17.90
N SER A 137 4.62 -11.71 -19.17
CA SER A 137 5.79 -12.02 -20.02
C SER A 137 7.02 -11.15 -19.76
N LYS A 138 6.89 -10.03 -19.03
CA LYS A 138 8.04 -9.15 -18.75
C LYS A 138 8.85 -9.69 -17.57
N HIS A 139 10.17 -9.67 -17.75
CA HIS A 139 11.11 -9.98 -16.68
C HIS A 139 11.07 -8.92 -15.58
N ILE A 140 11.09 -9.38 -14.32
CA ILE A 140 11.21 -8.54 -13.12
C ILE A 140 12.60 -8.77 -12.52
N SER A 141 13.46 -7.76 -12.68
CA SER A 141 14.85 -7.81 -12.26
C SER A 141 15.02 -7.46 -10.78
N THR A 142 16.18 -7.79 -10.21
CA THR A 142 16.56 -7.30 -8.87
C THR A 142 16.61 -5.77 -8.82
N LYS A 143 17.00 -5.12 -9.92
CA LYS A 143 17.01 -3.65 -10.02
C LYS A 143 15.60 -3.07 -9.90
N ASP A 144 14.60 -3.68 -10.53
CA ASP A 144 13.20 -3.23 -10.41
C ASP A 144 12.72 -3.28 -8.94
N VAL A 145 13.09 -4.34 -8.21
CA VAL A 145 12.76 -4.51 -6.79
C VAL A 145 13.48 -3.47 -5.93
N ASN A 146 14.79 -3.29 -6.13
CA ASN A 146 15.57 -2.31 -5.38
C ASN A 146 15.04 -0.89 -5.61
N ASN A 147 14.69 -0.55 -6.86
CA ASN A 147 14.06 0.72 -7.18
C ASN A 147 12.72 0.88 -6.46
N ALA A 148 11.87 -0.14 -6.45
CA ALA A 148 10.58 -0.08 -5.76
C ALA A 148 10.73 0.12 -4.24
N ILE A 149 11.68 -0.56 -3.61
CA ILE A 149 11.98 -0.40 -2.18
C ILE A 149 12.56 0.98 -1.88
N SER A 150 13.47 1.49 -2.72
CA SER A 150 14.04 2.83 -2.57
C SER A 150 12.94 3.90 -2.63
N LEU A 151 12.10 3.86 -3.68
CA LEU A 151 11.00 4.81 -3.83
C LEU A 151 10.03 4.78 -2.64
N MET A 152 9.64 3.59 -2.17
CA MET A 152 8.80 3.43 -0.99
C MET A 152 9.45 4.09 0.25
N ASN A 153 10.71 3.77 0.53
CA ASN A 153 11.42 4.33 1.69
C ASN A 153 11.54 5.85 1.59
N ASP A 154 11.93 6.37 0.43
CA ASP A 154 12.14 7.81 0.23
C ASP A 154 10.85 8.59 0.46
N ILE A 155 9.72 8.12 -0.11
CA ILE A 155 8.42 8.79 0.08
C ILE A 155 8.01 8.74 1.55
N MET A 156 8.11 7.59 2.20
CA MET A 156 7.68 7.44 3.59
C MET A 156 8.53 8.25 4.56
N GLN A 157 9.85 8.37 4.34
CA GLN A 157 10.71 9.20 5.19
C GLN A 157 10.43 10.69 4.99
N ASN A 158 10.24 11.15 3.76
CA ASN A 158 9.94 12.56 3.49
C ASN A 158 8.59 12.98 4.12
N LEU A 159 7.56 12.14 4.03
CA LEU A 159 6.25 12.43 4.62
C LEU A 159 6.15 12.18 6.13
N LYS A 160 7.16 11.57 6.76
CA LYS A 160 7.22 11.41 8.22
C LYS A 160 7.87 12.62 8.89
N ASN A 161 8.74 13.32 8.18
CA ASN A 161 9.52 14.45 8.68
C ASN A 161 8.87 15.82 8.40
N ASN A 162 7.73 15.83 7.71
CA ASN A 162 6.88 16.99 7.44
C ASN A 162 5.56 16.81 8.17
#